data_AF-A0A972N2X5-F1
#
_entry.id   AF-A0A972N2X5-F1
#
_cell.length_a   1.000
_cell.length_b   1.000
_cell.length_c   1.000
_cell.angle_alpha   90.00
_cell.angle_beta   90.00
_cell.angle_gamma   90.00
#
_symmetry.space_group_name_H-M   'P 1'
#
loop_
_entity.id
_entity.type
_entity.pdbx_description
1 polymer ?
#
loop_
_entity_poly.entity_id
_entity_poly.type
_entity_poly.pdbx_seq_one_letter_code
_entity_poly.pdbx_strand_id
1 'polypeptide(L)'
;MPREKPKPKEPPDIGQYLFPMAGVMILTLATLIMDAQSLFTNTSIKVDIPKANVIEVELEQSIPVSVTKEGKMYVQDYEMPDLQSITAKIKELQEKYAMENNDPELKGQQLTVIRGDKAIQWGKVLEVLDAVKKGGAKRVALAVVKRKGSG
;
A
#
# COMPACT_ATOMS: atom_id res chain seq x y z
N MET A 1 -79.80 -35.58 9.84
CA MET A 1 -78.84 -34.48 9.56
C MET A 1 -77.55 -35.08 9.04
N PRO A 2 -77.13 -34.81 7.79
CA PRO A 2 -75.84 -35.27 7.30
C PRO A 2 -74.71 -34.49 8.01
N ARG A 3 -73.73 -35.21 8.59
CA ARG A 3 -72.53 -34.60 9.16
C ARG A 3 -71.63 -34.15 8.01
N GLU A 4 -71.42 -32.85 7.86
CA GLU A 4 -70.40 -32.31 6.95
C GLU A 4 -69.03 -32.82 7.40
N LYS A 5 -68.34 -33.54 6.52
CA LYS A 5 -66.98 -34.00 6.79
C LYS A 5 -66.05 -32.77 6.77
N PRO A 6 -65.13 -32.61 7.74
CA PRO A 6 -64.23 -31.47 7.76
C PRO A 6 -63.35 -31.50 6.50
N LYS A 7 -63.32 -30.37 5.76
CA LYS A 7 -62.47 -30.20 4.58
C LYS A 7 -61.00 -30.40 4.97
N PRO A 8 -60.19 -31.10 4.16
CA PRO A 8 -58.76 -31.24 4.42
C PRO A 8 -58.12 -29.85 4.50
N LYS A 9 -57.38 -29.57 5.57
CA LYS A 9 -56.54 -28.37 5.63
C LYS A 9 -55.47 -28.50 4.55
N GLU A 10 -55.41 -27.54 3.65
CA GLU A 10 -54.33 -27.44 2.67
C GLU A 10 -52.98 -27.41 3.41
N PRO A 11 -51.96 -28.12 2.93
CA PRO A 11 -50.67 -28.11 3.56
C PRO A 11 -50.16 -26.66 3.63
N PRO A 12 -49.50 -26.25 4.73
CA PRO A 12 -48.98 -24.90 4.84
C PRO A 12 -48.12 -24.57 3.62
N ASP A 13 -48.38 -23.45 2.97
CA ASP A 13 -47.56 -23.00 1.84
C ASP A 13 -46.18 -22.60 2.36
N ILE A 14 -45.24 -23.56 2.29
CA ILE A 14 -43.86 -23.39 2.75
C ILE A 14 -43.19 -22.23 1.99
N GLY A 15 -43.64 -21.92 0.77
CA GLY A 15 -43.18 -20.79 -0.03
C GLY A 15 -43.38 -19.45 0.67
N GLN A 16 -44.48 -19.28 1.39
CA GLN A 16 -44.78 -18.05 2.14
C GLN A 16 -43.73 -17.75 3.23
N TYR A 17 -43.08 -18.77 3.78
CA TYR A 17 -42.00 -18.61 4.76
C TYR A 17 -40.61 -18.58 4.10
N LEU A 18 -40.44 -19.31 2.99
CA LEU A 18 -39.16 -19.43 2.30
C LEU A 18 -38.78 -18.13 1.56
N PHE A 19 -39.73 -17.48 0.89
CA PHE A 19 -39.48 -16.25 0.14
C PHE A 19 -38.97 -15.09 1.02
N PRO A 20 -39.60 -14.77 2.18
CA PRO A 20 -39.08 -13.76 3.09
C PRO A 20 -37.71 -14.11 3.66
N MET A 21 -37.48 -15.37 4.04
CA MET A 21 -36.20 -15.82 4.58
C MET A 21 -35.07 -15.73 3.55
N ALA A 22 -35.33 -16.14 2.31
CA ALA A 22 -34.38 -16.00 1.21
C ALA A 22 -34.07 -14.52 0.92
N GLY A 23 -35.07 -13.64 0.97
CA GLY A 23 -34.89 -12.19 0.84
C GLY A 23 -33.94 -11.60 1.90
N VAL A 24 -34.13 -11.97 3.17
CA VAL A 24 -33.26 -11.52 4.28
C VAL A 24 -31.83 -12.01 4.10
N MET A 25 -31.63 -13.25 3.68
CA MET A 25 -30.30 -13.81 3.41
C MET A 25 -29.58 -13.06 2.29
N ILE A 26 -30.27 -12.79 1.18
CA ILE A 26 -29.69 -12.06 0.03
C ILE A 26 -29.35 -10.62 0.42
N LEU A 27 -30.24 -9.93 1.14
CA LEU A 27 -30.00 -8.57 1.63
C LEU A 27 -28.78 -8.52 2.56
N THR A 28 -28.65 -9.48 3.47
CA THR A 28 -27.51 -9.55 4.39
C THR A 28 -26.21 -9.78 3.64
N LEU A 29 -26.18 -10.69 2.66
CA LEU A 29 -25.01 -10.91 1.80
C LEU A 29 -24.62 -9.66 1.00
N ALA A 30 -25.60 -8.96 0.42
CA ALA A 30 -25.35 -7.73 -0.33
C ALA A 30 -24.79 -6.61 0.56
N THR A 31 -25.38 -6.41 1.75
CA THR A 31 -24.88 -5.45 2.73
C THR A 31 -23.49 -5.82 3.23
N LEU A 32 -23.20 -7.10 3.49
CA LEU A 32 -21.85 -7.54 3.87
C LEU A 32 -20.80 -7.26 2.80
N ILE A 33 -21.11 -7.47 1.51
CA ILE A 33 -20.19 -7.17 0.41
C ILE A 33 -19.95 -5.66 0.29
N MET A 34 -21.01 -4.84 0.49
CA MET A 34 -20.93 -3.38 0.46
C MET A 34 -20.11 -2.84 1.64
N ASP A 35 -20.34 -3.34 2.85
CA ASP A 35 -19.65 -2.93 4.08
C ASP A 35 -18.19 -3.43 4.11
N ALA A 36 -17.88 -4.54 3.45
CA ALA A 36 -16.52 -5.07 3.35
C ALA A 36 -15.55 -4.03 2.76
N GLN A 37 -15.96 -3.25 1.76
CA GLN A 37 -15.12 -2.17 1.17
C GLN A 37 -14.76 -1.08 2.19
N SER A 38 -15.67 -0.79 3.13
CA SER A 38 -15.47 0.18 4.23
C SER A 38 -14.53 -0.36 5.31
N LEU A 39 -14.55 -1.67 5.57
CA LEU A 39 -13.60 -2.32 6.48
C LEU A 39 -12.19 -2.35 5.88
N PHE A 40 -12.04 -2.53 4.57
CA PHE A 40 -10.73 -2.51 3.89
C PHE A 40 -10.09 -1.12 3.81
N THR A 41 -10.84 -0.04 4.09
CA THR A 41 -10.33 1.35 4.08
C THR A 41 -10.06 1.93 5.46
N ASN A 42 -10.50 1.30 6.55
CA ASN A 42 -10.35 1.79 7.93
C ASN A 42 -9.24 1.11 8.74
N THR A 43 -8.13 0.73 8.10
CA THR A 43 -6.85 0.54 8.79
C THR A 43 -5.81 1.45 8.16
N SER A 44 -5.81 2.69 8.60
CA SER A 44 -4.60 3.50 8.71
C SER A 44 -3.64 2.79 9.67
N ILE A 45 -2.90 1.80 9.14
CA ILE A 45 -1.55 1.32 9.46
C ILE A 45 -1.41 0.03 8.64
N LYS A 46 -1.18 0.17 7.32
CA LYS A 46 -0.56 -0.89 6.52
C LYS A 46 0.94 -0.85 6.82
N VAL A 47 1.38 -1.59 7.83
CA VAL A 47 2.76 -2.10 7.89
C VAL A 47 2.68 -3.59 7.60
N ASP A 48 2.31 -3.90 6.36
CA ASP A 48 2.63 -5.18 5.76
C ASP A 48 3.86 -4.89 4.92
N ILE A 49 5.03 -5.29 5.40
CA ILE A 49 6.22 -5.34 4.55
C ILE A 49 5.94 -6.54 3.64
N PRO A 50 5.48 -6.32 2.38
CA PRO A 50 5.22 -7.46 1.53
C PRO A 50 6.56 -8.16 1.36
N LYS A 51 6.54 -9.49 1.50
CA LYS A 51 7.66 -10.34 1.11
C LYS A 51 8.22 -9.81 -0.20
N ALA A 52 9.53 -9.64 -0.23
CA ALA A 52 10.33 -9.21 -1.36
C ALA A 52 9.98 -9.99 -2.64
N ASN A 53 8.90 -9.62 -3.30
CA ASN A 53 8.81 -9.59 -4.74
C ASN A 53 9.29 -8.21 -5.10
N VAL A 54 10.61 -8.10 -5.18
CA VAL A 54 11.26 -7.09 -5.99
C VAL A 54 10.62 -7.23 -7.36
N ILE A 55 9.66 -6.36 -7.67
CA ILE A 55 9.15 -6.17 -9.01
C ILE A 55 10.39 -5.73 -9.78
N GLU A 56 11.01 -6.69 -10.45
CA GLU A 56 12.24 -6.53 -11.24
C GLU A 56 12.06 -5.50 -12.37
N VAL A 57 10.82 -5.06 -12.60
CA VAL A 57 10.37 -4.15 -13.66
C VAL A 57 10.47 -2.66 -13.28
N GLU A 58 10.70 -2.27 -12.02
CA GLU A 58 10.67 -0.83 -11.62
C GLU A 58 11.93 -0.35 -10.88
N LEU A 59 13.01 -1.13 -10.86
CA LEU A 59 14.29 -0.67 -10.29
C LEU A 59 15.09 0.20 -11.25
N GLU A 60 15.00 -0.01 -12.56
CA GLU A 60 15.79 0.75 -13.55
C GLU A 60 15.45 2.24 -13.57
N GLN A 61 14.20 2.61 -13.25
CA GLN A 61 13.77 4.01 -13.15
C GLN A 61 13.65 4.52 -11.70
N SER A 62 14.04 3.72 -10.71
CA SER A 62 13.95 4.14 -9.31
C SER A 62 15.15 5.01 -8.89
N ILE A 63 14.94 5.88 -7.91
CA ILE A 63 16.03 6.65 -7.28
C ILE A 63 16.52 5.88 -6.04
N PRO A 64 17.66 5.19 -6.08
CA PRO A 64 18.21 4.55 -4.90
C PRO A 64 18.84 5.59 -3.96
N VAL A 65 18.44 5.55 -2.69
CA VAL A 65 19.01 6.37 -1.61
C VAL A 65 19.60 5.43 -0.58
N SER A 66 20.92 5.32 -0.48
CA SER A 66 21.58 4.40 0.44
C SER A 66 22.08 5.13 1.70
N VAL A 67 21.90 4.52 2.86
CA VAL A 67 22.40 5.06 4.14
C VAL A 67 23.28 4.01 4.81
N THR A 68 24.55 4.36 5.01
CA THR A 68 25.57 3.49 5.60
C THR A 68 25.57 3.55 7.12
N LYS A 69 26.13 2.56 7.81
CA LYS A 69 26.24 2.54 9.29
C LYS A 69 26.90 3.78 9.90
N GLU A 70 27.83 4.39 9.17
CA GLU A 70 28.53 5.61 9.57
C GLU A 70 27.63 6.85 9.51
N GLY A 71 26.42 6.70 8.94
CA GLY A 71 25.47 7.78 8.72
C GLY A 71 25.75 8.58 7.44
N LYS A 72 26.65 8.10 6.58
CA LYS A 72 26.84 8.67 5.24
C LYS A 72 25.68 8.29 4.36
N MET A 73 25.18 9.27 3.63
CA MET A 73 24.00 9.16 2.77
C MET A 73 24.46 9.26 1.33
N TYR A 74 23.91 8.40 0.48
CA TYR A 74 24.23 8.34 -0.94
C TYR A 74 22.93 8.40 -1.71
N VAL A 75 22.87 9.22 -2.75
CA VAL A 75 21.75 9.24 -3.70
C VAL A 75 22.34 8.82 -5.04
N GLN A 76 21.87 7.70 -5.58
CA GLN A 76 22.51 7.02 -6.71
C GLN A 76 23.96 6.66 -6.36
N ASP A 77 24.94 7.34 -6.96
CA ASP A 77 26.37 7.13 -6.73
C ASP A 77 27.05 8.35 -6.06
N TYR A 78 26.27 9.38 -5.70
CA TYR A 78 26.79 10.62 -5.13
C TYR A 78 26.62 10.65 -3.61
N GLU A 79 27.71 10.91 -2.90
CA GLU A 79 27.68 11.17 -1.46
C GLU A 79 27.01 12.52 -1.18
N MET A 80 26.05 12.52 -0.26
CA MET A 80 25.34 13.71 0.17
C MET A 80 25.84 14.12 1.57
N PRO A 81 26.40 15.33 1.72
CA PRO A 81 26.92 15.79 3.00
C PRO A 81 25.79 16.08 4.00
N ASP A 82 24.64 16.57 3.52
CA ASP A 82 23.54 17.05 4.35
C ASP A 82 22.16 16.58 3.84
N LEU A 83 21.17 16.59 4.74
CA LEU A 83 19.77 16.28 4.41
C LEU A 83 19.18 17.27 3.38
N GLN A 84 19.59 18.53 3.41
CA GLN A 84 19.13 19.54 2.43
C GLN A 84 19.60 19.20 1.01
N SER A 85 20.81 18.68 0.87
CA SER A 85 21.36 18.23 -0.42
C SER A 85 20.55 17.08 -1.00
N ILE A 86 20.08 16.15 -0.14
CA ILE A 86 19.18 15.07 -0.54
C ILE A 86 17.86 15.64 -1.05
N THR A 87 17.22 16.55 -0.30
CA THR A 87 15.96 17.17 -0.72
C THR A 87 16.09 17.87 -2.07
N ALA A 88 17.16 18.63 -2.28
CA ALA A 88 17.43 19.30 -3.55
C ALA A 88 17.63 18.30 -4.70
N LYS A 89 18.42 17.24 -4.46
CA LYS A 89 18.70 16.22 -5.49
C LYS A 89 17.47 15.40 -5.85
N ILE A 90 16.65 15.03 -4.87
CA ILE A 90 15.38 14.33 -5.12
C ILE A 90 14.43 15.21 -5.92
N LYS A 91 14.34 16.51 -5.61
CA LYS A 91 13.50 17.44 -6.36
C LYS A 91 13.95 17.54 -7.83
N GLU A 92 15.26 17.70 -8.05
CA GLU A 92 15.86 17.72 -9.40
C GLU A 92 15.54 16.44 -10.19
N LEU A 93 15.71 15.27 -9.58
CA LEU A 93 15.45 13.98 -10.22
C LEU A 93 13.97 13.79 -10.55
N GLN A 94 13.07 14.19 -9.65
CA GLN A 94 11.62 14.12 -9.87
C GLN A 94 11.14 15.12 -10.94
N GLU A 95 11.73 16.31 -11.01
CA GLU A 95 11.48 17.27 -12.08
C GLU A 95 11.97 16.74 -13.43
N LYS A 96 13.17 16.15 -13.46
CA LYS A 96 13.73 15.54 -14.67
C LYS A 96 12.85 14.40 -15.18
N TYR A 97 12.38 13.52 -14.29
CA TYR A 97 11.49 12.42 -14.65
C TYR A 97 10.17 12.90 -15.25
N ALA A 98 9.58 13.97 -14.70
CA ALA A 98 8.36 14.56 -15.25
C ALA A 98 8.59 15.20 -16.63
N MET A 99 9.76 15.79 -16.86
CA MET A 99 10.14 16.33 -18.17
C MET A 99 10.40 15.23 -19.20
N GLU A 100 11.12 14.16 -18.83
CA GLU A 100 11.42 13.03 -19.71
C GLU A 100 10.16 12.30 -20.18
N ASN A 101 9.13 12.24 -19.33
CA ASN A 101 7.85 11.62 -19.68
C ASN A 101 6.81 12.62 -20.24
N ASN A 102 7.17 13.91 -20.36
CA ASN A 102 6.32 14.99 -20.86
C ASN A 102 4.94 15.11 -20.14
N ASP A 103 4.87 14.63 -18.90
CA ASP A 103 3.63 14.52 -18.13
C ASP A 103 3.82 15.18 -16.76
N PRO A 104 3.20 16.35 -16.50
CA PRO A 104 3.38 17.08 -15.24
C PRO A 104 2.71 16.36 -14.06
N GLU A 105 1.78 15.44 -14.30
CA GLU A 105 1.13 14.63 -13.25
C GLU A 105 2.08 13.58 -12.65
N LEU A 106 3.13 13.18 -13.39
CA LEU A 106 4.15 12.24 -12.94
C LEU A 106 5.14 12.86 -11.94
N LYS A 107 5.06 14.18 -11.68
CA LYS A 107 5.85 14.85 -10.63
C LYS A 107 5.62 14.18 -9.28
N GLY A 108 6.68 13.57 -8.74
CA GLY A 108 6.65 12.86 -7.47
C GLY A 108 6.21 11.40 -7.56
N GLN A 109 5.84 10.89 -8.74
CA GLN A 109 5.41 9.50 -8.91
C GLN A 109 6.58 8.53 -9.12
N GLN A 110 7.79 9.03 -9.40
CA GLN A 110 8.97 8.18 -9.52
C GLN A 110 9.28 7.52 -8.17
N LEU A 111 9.49 6.21 -8.18
CA LEU A 111 9.73 5.41 -6.99
C LEU A 111 11.12 5.73 -6.40
N THR A 112 11.16 6.26 -5.18
CA THR A 112 12.42 6.42 -4.43
C THR A 112 12.61 5.24 -3.48
N VAL A 113 13.73 4.53 -3.61
CA VAL A 113 14.04 3.34 -2.78
C VAL A 113 15.13 3.69 -1.78
N ILE A 114 14.76 3.77 -0.50
CA ILE A 114 15.70 4.03 0.59
C ILE A 114 16.27 2.69 1.08
N ARG A 115 17.58 2.51 0.95
CA ARG A 115 18.33 1.33 1.36
C ARG A 115 19.11 1.64 2.64
N GLY A 116 18.66 1.09 3.76
CA GLY A 116 19.33 1.24 5.06
C GLY A 116 20.06 -0.03 5.50
N ASP A 117 21.22 0.12 6.14
CA ASP A 117 21.82 -0.97 6.89
C ASP A 117 21.03 -1.24 8.18
N LYS A 118 20.81 -2.51 8.52
CA LYS A 118 20.08 -2.93 9.73
C LYS A 118 20.69 -2.40 11.02
N ALA A 119 22.00 -2.14 11.06
CA ALA A 119 22.68 -1.66 12.28
C ALA A 119 22.60 -0.14 12.46
N ILE A 120 21.91 0.57 11.57
CA ILE A 120 21.81 2.02 11.62
C ILE A 120 20.76 2.47 12.64
N GLN A 121 20.94 3.64 13.23
CA GLN A 121 19.94 4.24 14.11
C GLN A 121 18.70 4.61 13.29
N TRP A 122 17.54 4.07 13.68
CA TRP A 122 16.27 4.30 13.00
C TRP A 122 15.92 5.79 12.87
N GLY A 123 16.36 6.63 13.82
CA GLY A 123 16.19 8.08 13.77
C GLY A 123 16.76 8.72 12.49
N LYS A 124 17.98 8.35 12.08
CA LYS A 124 18.57 8.86 10.82
C LYS A 124 17.80 8.41 9.59
N VAL A 125 17.23 7.20 9.60
CA VAL A 125 16.42 6.72 8.46
C VAL A 125 15.12 7.51 8.35
N LEU A 126 14.50 7.86 9.48
CA LEU A 126 13.33 8.73 9.53
C LEU A 126 13.63 10.16 9.03
N GLU A 127 14.78 10.72 9.39
CA GLU A 127 15.21 12.03 8.89
C GLU A 127 15.43 12.04 7.37
N VAL A 128 16.06 10.99 6.83
CA VAL A 128 16.23 10.81 5.38
C VAL A 128 14.88 10.63 4.69
N LEU A 129 13.97 9.86 5.29
CA LEU A 129 12.61 9.69 4.78
C LEU A 129 11.86 11.02 4.70
N ASP A 130 11.97 11.86 5.72
CA ASP A 130 11.35 13.19 5.74
C ASP A 130 11.99 14.13 4.69
N ALA A 131 13.32 14.10 4.56
CA ALA A 131 14.03 14.85 3.53
C ALA A 131 13.63 14.44 2.09
N VAL A 132 13.43 13.15 1.85
CA VAL A 132 12.97 12.60 0.58
C VAL A 132 11.52 13.01 0.29
N LYS A 133 10.63 12.95 1.29
CA LYS A 133 9.24 13.42 1.15
C LYS A 133 9.16 14.91 0.86
N LYS A 134 9.95 15.74 1.55
CA LYS A 134 10.09 17.18 1.29
C LYS A 134 10.62 17.47 -0.12
N GLY A 135 11.39 16.55 -0.69
CA GLY A 135 11.87 16.59 -2.07
C GLY A 135 10.78 16.33 -3.12
N GLY A 136 9.55 16.03 -2.71
CA GLY A 136 8.41 15.82 -3.61
C GLY A 136 8.16 14.35 -3.99
N ALA A 137 8.88 13.40 -3.40
CA ALA A 137 8.63 11.97 -3.63
C ALA A 137 7.32 11.52 -2.96
N LYS A 138 6.31 11.17 -3.76
CA LYS A 138 5.03 10.62 -3.29
C LYS A 138 5.10 9.10 -3.13
N ARG A 139 5.92 8.41 -3.93
CA ARG A 139 6.15 6.96 -3.83
C ARG A 139 7.53 6.70 -3.23
N VAL A 140 7.57 6.24 -1.99
CA VAL A 140 8.81 5.90 -1.28
C VAL A 140 8.73 4.45 -0.78
N ALA A 141 9.75 3.65 -1.07
CA ALA A 141 9.92 2.31 -0.57
C ALA A 141 11.15 2.23 0.33
N LEU A 142 11.06 1.46 1.43
CA LEU A 142 12.17 1.20 2.32
C LEU A 142 12.65 -0.24 2.15
N ALA A 143 13.94 -0.41 1.91
CA ALA A 143 14.62 -1.69 1.85
C ALA A 143 15.70 -1.76 2.94
N VAL A 144 15.69 -2.82 3.74
CA VAL A 144 16.75 -3.08 4.72
C VAL A 144 17.66 -4.15 4.15
N VAL A 145 18.91 -3.79 3.87
CA VAL A 145 19.88 -4.78 3.40
C VAL A 145 20.41 -5.51 4.62
N LYS A 146 19.99 -6.76 4.81
CA LYS A 146 20.68 -7.69 5.72
C LYS A 146 22.05 -7.95 5.09
N ARG A 147 23.11 -7.45 5.71
CA ARG A 147 24.49 -7.76 5.31
C ARG A 147 24.60 -9.27 5.11
N LYS A 148 24.69 -9.72 3.85
CA LYS A 148 25.03 -11.11 3.54
C LYS A 148 26.44 -11.26 4.07
N GLY A 149 26.61 -12.08 5.10
CA GLY A 149 27.93 -12.41 5.63
C GLY A 149 28.76 -12.90 4.46
N SER A 150 29.83 -12.16 4.14
CA SER A 150 30.92 -12.72 3.36
C SER A 150 31.53 -13.78 4.25
N GLY A 151 31.36 -15.04 3.86
CA GLY A 151 32.34 -16.07 4.17
C GLY A 151 33.60 -15.84 3.36
#